data_AF-A0A0Q6G0D5-F1
#
_entry.id   AF-A0A0Q6G0D5-F1
#
_cell.length_a   1.000
_cell.length_b   1.000
_cell.length_c   1.000
_cell.angle_alpha   90.00
_cell.angle_beta   90.00
_cell.angle_gamma   90.00
#
_symmetry.space_group_name_H-M   'P 1'
#
loop_
_entity.id
_entity.type
_entity.pdbx_description
1 polymer ?
#
loop_
_entity_poly.entity_id
_entity_poly.type
_entity_poly.pdbx_seq_one_letter_code
_entity_poly.pdbx_strand_id
1 'polypeptide(L)'
;MSGYLFYPPADAAQDRIWADTVEQWGKAQAVTYMTGLHTHLQKLSETRSLWRKLPRDLVIPTDLRTEAFFSRYERHFLFFRELPSGKIGIMAILHDRMDIPVRLHEDLTSISDRLRDED
;
A
#
# COMPACT_ATOMS: atom_id res chain seq x y z
N MET A 1 -13.57 -6.73 -11.84
CA MET A 1 -12.41 -6.56 -12.73
C MET A 1 -11.16 -6.57 -11.85
N SER A 2 -10.17 -7.42 -12.13
CA SER A 2 -8.90 -7.40 -11.39
C SER A 2 -8.11 -6.14 -11.70
N GLY A 3 -7.34 -5.68 -10.73
CA GLY A 3 -6.55 -4.46 -10.81
C GLY A 3 -6.45 -3.76 -9.47
N TYR A 4 -5.67 -2.68 -9.43
CA TYR A 4 -5.40 -1.93 -8.21
C TYR A 4 -5.49 -0.43 -8.44
N LEU A 5 -5.76 0.30 -7.36
CA LEU A 5 -5.75 1.76 -7.28
C LEU A 5 -4.93 2.17 -6.06
N PHE A 6 -4.36 3.37 -6.07
CA PHE A 6 -3.59 3.90 -4.95
C PHE A 6 -4.39 4.94 -4.19
N TYR A 7 -4.33 4.85 -2.86
CA TYR A 7 -4.63 5.99 -2.01
C TYR A 7 -3.44 6.99 -2.03
N PRO A 8 -3.68 8.28 -1.73
CA PRO A 8 -2.62 9.30 -1.79
C PRO A 8 -1.33 8.97 -1.03
N PRO A 9 -1.36 8.38 0.19
CA PRO A 9 -0.13 8.03 0.90
C PRO A 9 0.71 6.97 0.18
N ALA A 10 0.05 5.96 -0.39
CA ALA A 10 0.71 4.91 -1.17
C ALA A 10 1.27 5.44 -2.49
N ASP A 11 0.55 6.36 -3.15
CA ASP A 11 1.02 6.99 -4.38
C ASP A 11 2.29 7.82 -4.14
N ALA A 12 2.27 8.69 -3.12
CA ALA A 12 3.43 9.46 -2.72
C ALA A 12 4.62 8.59 -2.25
N ALA A 13 4.36 7.37 -1.75
CA ALA A 13 5.42 6.43 -1.43
C ALA A 13 6.14 5.90 -2.68
N GLN A 14 5.47 5.80 -3.83
CA GLN A 14 6.10 5.41 -5.10
C GLN A 14 7.17 6.41 -5.52
N ASP A 15 6.87 7.70 -5.41
CA ASP A 15 7.81 8.78 -5.73
C ASP A 15 9.04 8.74 -4.84
N ARG A 16 8.85 8.51 -3.53
CA ARG A 16 9.96 8.36 -2.58
C ARG A 16 10.82 7.13 -2.90
N ILE A 17 10.19 5.99 -3.11
CA ILE A 17 10.89 4.75 -3.49
C ILE A 17 11.70 4.97 -4.76
N TRP A 18 11.14 5.63 -5.77
CA TRP A 18 11.84 5.95 -6.99
C TRP A 18 13.04 6.85 -6.73
N ALA A 19 12.86 7.98 -6.04
CA ALA A 19 13.92 8.94 -5.76
C ALA A 19 15.08 8.30 -4.99
N ASP A 20 14.77 7.61 -3.88
CA ASP A 20 15.76 6.92 -3.05
C ASP A 20 16.50 5.84 -3.84
N THR A 21 15.78 5.08 -4.68
CA THR A 21 16.37 4.01 -5.47
C THR A 21 17.28 4.55 -6.58
N VAL A 22 16.89 5.66 -7.23
CA VAL A 22 17.72 6.35 -8.23
C VAL A 22 18.98 6.88 -7.58
N GLU A 23 18.87 7.53 -6.43
CA GLU A 23 20.02 8.09 -5.71
C GLU A 23 21.01 7.00 -5.30
N GLN A 24 20.51 5.88 -4.76
CA GLN A 24 21.36 4.85 -4.19
C GLN A 24 21.91 3.83 -5.22
N TRP A 25 21.13 3.48 -6.24
CA TRP A 25 21.47 2.39 -7.18
C TRP A 25 21.28 2.74 -8.65
N GLY A 26 20.85 3.97 -8.96
CA GLY A 26 20.67 4.44 -10.32
C GLY A 26 19.32 4.10 -10.96
N LYS A 27 19.03 4.78 -12.07
CA LYS A 27 17.73 4.73 -12.76
C LYS A 27 17.32 3.34 -13.24
N ALA A 28 18.26 2.53 -13.72
CA ALA A 28 17.96 1.16 -14.18
C ALA A 28 17.40 0.30 -13.04
N GLN A 29 17.95 0.45 -11.83
CA GLN A 29 17.46 -0.24 -10.65
C GLN A 29 16.07 0.27 -10.25
N ALA A 30 15.84 1.59 -10.29
CA ALA A 30 14.53 2.17 -9.98
C ALA A 30 13.42 1.67 -10.92
N VAL A 31 13.70 1.61 -12.23
CA VAL A 31 12.76 1.03 -13.22
C VAL A 31 12.47 -0.43 -12.92
N THR A 32 13.50 -1.22 -12.64
CA THR A 32 13.35 -2.65 -12.33
C THR A 32 12.50 -2.84 -11.07
N TYR A 33 12.78 -2.07 -10.02
CA TYR A 33 12.08 -2.15 -8.75
C TYR A 33 10.60 -1.77 -8.89
N MET A 34 10.30 -0.64 -9.53
CA MET A 34 8.90 -0.20 -9.73
C MET A 34 8.13 -1.17 -10.62
N THR A 35 8.74 -1.68 -11.69
CA THR A 35 8.09 -2.67 -12.57
C THR A 35 7.74 -3.94 -11.81
N GLY A 36 8.65 -4.43 -10.97
CA GLY A 36 8.40 -5.61 -10.13
C GLY A 36 7.35 -5.36 -9.05
N LEU A 37 7.33 -4.17 -8.44
CA LEU A 37 6.29 -3.74 -7.50
C LEU A 37 4.90 -3.79 -8.16
N HIS A 38 4.73 -3.17 -9.32
CA HIS A 38 3.47 -3.17 -10.05
C HIS A 38 3.04 -4.57 -10.52
N THR A 39 4.00 -5.40 -10.93
CA THR A 39 3.73 -6.81 -11.28
C THR A 39 3.21 -7.59 -10.07
N HIS A 40 3.78 -7.36 -8.89
CA HIS A 40 3.32 -7.98 -7.65
C HIS A 40 1.91 -7.51 -7.24
N LEU A 41 1.64 -6.21 -7.36
CA LEU A 41 0.30 -5.64 -7.10
C LEU A 41 -0.76 -6.21 -8.04
N GLN A 42 -0.44 -6.37 -9.32
CA GLN A 42 -1.34 -7.00 -10.29
C GLN A 42 -1.67 -8.44 -9.86
N LYS A 43 -0.66 -9.23 -9.51
CA LYS A 43 -0.83 -10.62 -9.04
C LYS A 43 -1.67 -10.69 -7.76
N LEU A 44 -1.47 -9.77 -6.81
CA LEU A 44 -2.29 -9.69 -5.60
C LEU A 44 -3.75 -9.41 -5.94
N SER A 45 -4.03 -8.55 -6.92
CA SER A 45 -5.40 -8.23 -7.33
C SER A 45 -6.13 -9.41 -7.99
N GLU A 46 -5.38 -10.37 -8.52
CA GLU A 46 -5.91 -11.56 -9.20
C GLU A 46 -6.03 -12.77 -8.26
N THR A 47 -5.24 -12.81 -7.18
CA THR A 47 -5.07 -14.00 -6.35
C THR A 47 -5.31 -13.72 -4.87
N ARG A 48 -6.58 -13.82 -4.43
CA ARG A 48 -6.98 -13.62 -3.03
C ARG A 48 -6.28 -14.52 -2.01
N SER A 49 -5.87 -15.73 -2.39
CA SER A 49 -5.17 -16.66 -1.47
C SER A 49 -3.79 -16.17 -1.04
N LEU A 50 -3.24 -15.12 -1.69
CA LEU A 50 -2.00 -14.47 -1.28
C LEU A 50 -2.19 -13.45 -0.16
N TRP A 51 -3.43 -13.09 0.16
CA TRP A 51 -3.73 -12.01 1.11
C TRP A 51 -3.54 -12.49 2.54
N ARG A 52 -2.77 -11.73 3.32
CA ARG A 52 -2.65 -11.95 4.77
C ARG A 52 -3.48 -10.89 5.48
N LYS A 53 -4.39 -11.32 6.36
CA LYS A 53 -5.21 -10.39 7.15
C LYS A 53 -4.31 -9.57 8.06
N LEU A 54 -4.52 -8.26 8.09
CA LEU A 54 -3.93 -7.41 9.10
C LEU A 54 -4.69 -7.63 10.42
N PRO A 55 -4.01 -7.88 11.55
CA PRO A 55 -4.69 -8.03 12.84
C PRO A 55 -5.54 -6.80 13.18
N ARG A 56 -6.76 -7.03 13.66
CA ARG A 56 -7.72 -5.96 14.01
C ARG A 56 -7.28 -5.10 15.19
N ASP A 57 -6.32 -5.59 15.96
CA ASP A 57 -5.78 -4.91 17.13
C ASP A 57 -4.82 -3.76 16.74
N LEU A 58 -4.38 -3.69 15.48
CA LEU A 58 -3.83 -2.45 14.95
C LEU A 58 -4.98 -1.44 14.82
N VAL A 59 -4.78 -0.24 15.36
CA VAL A 59 -5.74 0.86 15.35
C VAL A 59 -6.03 1.30 13.91
N ILE A 60 -6.95 0.59 13.26
CA ILE A 60 -7.56 1.02 12.00
C ILE A 60 -8.69 1.99 12.39
N PRO A 61 -8.70 3.22 11.85
CA PRO A 61 -9.78 4.16 12.07
C PRO A 61 -11.16 3.51 11.85
N THR A 62 -12.14 3.84 12.70
CA THR A 62 -13.43 3.13 12.75
C THR A 62 -14.30 3.34 11.51
N ASP A 63 -13.98 4.33 10.69
CA ASP A 63 -14.56 4.59 9.36
C ASP A 63 -13.90 3.74 8.26
N LEU A 64 -12.66 3.29 8.45
CA LEU A 64 -11.98 2.28 7.63
C LEU A 64 -12.39 0.84 8.05
N ARG A 65 -13.66 0.63 8.39
CA ARG A 65 -14.29 -0.62 8.89
C ARG A 65 -14.13 -1.87 8.01
N THR A 66 -13.48 -1.75 6.85
CA THR A 66 -13.20 -2.84 5.92
C THR A 66 -12.03 -3.68 6.40
N GLU A 67 -12.05 -5.00 6.13
CA GLU A 67 -10.87 -5.84 6.36
C GLU A 67 -9.67 -5.31 5.58
N ALA A 68 -8.57 -5.09 6.29
CA ALA A 68 -7.29 -4.75 5.71
C ALA A 68 -6.42 -5.98 5.58
N PHE A 69 -5.57 -5.97 4.55
CA PHE A 69 -4.66 -7.04 4.23
C PHE A 69 -3.26 -6.47 4.00
N PHE A 70 -2.26 -7.34 4.06
CA PHE A 70 -0.91 -6.97 3.72
C PHE A 70 -0.20 -8.04 2.89
N SER A 71 0.83 -7.60 2.18
CA SER A 71 1.81 -8.42 1.50
C SER A 71 3.19 -7.79 1.66
N ARG A 72 4.24 -8.53 1.35
CA ARG A 72 5.62 -8.02 1.30
C ARG A 72 6.14 -8.17 -0.12
N TYR A 73 6.72 -7.11 -0.64
CA TYR A 73 7.49 -7.11 -1.88
C TYR A 73 8.90 -6.59 -1.57
N GLU A 74 9.90 -7.46 -1.73
CA GLU A 74 11.29 -7.16 -1.37
C GLU A 74 11.42 -6.58 0.04
N ARG A 75 11.65 -5.26 0.15
CA ARG A 75 11.83 -4.52 1.40
C ARG A 75 10.63 -3.68 1.82
N HIS A 76 9.53 -3.70 1.07
CA HIS A 76 8.35 -2.92 1.34
C HIS A 76 7.16 -3.80 1.74
N PHE A 77 6.48 -3.37 2.80
CA PHE A 77 5.16 -3.86 3.16
C PHE A 77 4.10 -3.08 2.40
N LEU A 78 3.16 -3.81 1.82
CA LEU A 78 2.05 -3.31 1.02
C LEU A 78 0.77 -3.53 1.79
N PHE A 79 0.13 -2.47 2.24
CA PHE A 79 -1.15 -2.52 2.95
C PHE A 79 -2.27 -2.15 2.01
N PHE A 80 -3.32 -2.97 1.96
CA PHE A 80 -4.39 -2.80 1.00
C PHE A 80 -5.73 -3.31 1.54
N ARG A 81 -6.80 -2.89 0.90
CA ARG A 81 -8.16 -3.38 1.13
C ARG A 81 -8.84 -3.73 -0.18
N GLU A 82 -9.90 -4.51 -0.11
CA GLU A 82 -10.78 -4.68 -1.27
C GLU A 82 -11.73 -3.49 -1.41
N LEU A 83 -11.94 -3.03 -2.65
CA LEU A 83 -12.89 -1.98 -3.00
C LEU A 83 -14.21 -2.60 -3.50
N PRO A 84 -15.34 -1.87 -3.42
CA PRO A 84 -16.64 -2.37 -3.92
C PRO A 84 -16.62 -2.80 -5.40
N SER A 85 -15.71 -2.26 -6.20
CA SER A 85 -15.51 -2.63 -7.61
C SER A 85 -14.83 -3.99 -7.83
N GLY A 86 -14.36 -4.65 -6.77
CA GLY A 86 -13.56 -5.88 -6.82
C GLY A 86 -12.08 -5.64 -7.13
N LYS A 87 -11.64 -4.38 -7.23
CA LYS A 87 -10.21 -4.01 -7.27
C LYS A 87 -9.63 -3.96 -5.86
N ILE A 88 -8.31 -3.99 -5.73
CA ILE A 88 -7.65 -3.68 -4.45
C ILE A 88 -7.24 -2.21 -4.38
N GLY A 89 -7.47 -1.57 -3.24
CA GLY A 89 -7.00 -0.21 -2.94
C GLY A 89 -5.76 -0.28 -2.07
N ILE A 90 -4.62 0.17 -2.59
CA ILE A 90 -3.33 0.19 -1.89
C ILE A 90 -3.31 1.42 -0.99
N MET A 91 -3.36 1.19 0.32
CA MET A 91 -3.49 2.24 1.35
C MET A 91 -2.12 2.81 1.73
N ALA A 92 -1.11 1.95 1.89
CA ALA A 92 0.24 2.35 2.26
C ALA A 92 1.31 1.40 1.68
N ILE A 93 2.49 1.96 1.39
CA ILE A 93 3.69 1.22 0.99
C ILE A 93 4.83 1.67 1.90
N LEU A 94 5.27 0.79 2.80
CA LEU A 94 6.19 1.15 3.88
C LEU A 94 7.45 0.30 3.84
N HIS A 95 8.62 0.94 3.94
CA HIS A 95 9.90 0.23 3.99
C HIS A 95 10.05 -0.50 5.33
N ASP A 96 10.65 -1.70 5.32
CA ASP A 96 10.83 -2.57 6.49
C ASP A 96 11.73 -2.02 7.63
N ARG A 97 12.27 -0.81 7.46
CA ARG A 97 13.07 -0.09 8.45
C ARG A 97 12.30 1.04 9.12
N MET A 98 11.11 1.35 8.64
CA MET A 98 10.23 2.34 9.25
C MET A 98 9.59 1.75 10.50
N ASP A 99 9.14 2.62 11.41
CA ASP A 99 8.21 2.24 12.46
C ASP A 99 6.85 1.94 11.83
N ILE A 100 6.67 0.68 11.39
CA ILE A 100 5.50 0.24 10.62
C ILE A 100 4.19 0.54 11.35
N PRO A 101 4.02 0.20 12.65
CA PRO A 101 2.80 0.53 13.38
C PRO A 101 2.47 2.02 13.38
N VAL A 102 3.43 2.89 13.71
CA VAL A 102 3.21 4.34 13.77
C VAL A 102 2.88 4.88 12.39
N ARG A 103 3.69 4.53 11.38
CA ARG A 103 3.52 5.08 10.04
C ARG A 103 2.25 4.61 9.35
N LEU A 104 1.88 3.35 9.55
CA LEU A 104 0.60 2.84 9.05
C LEU A 104 -0.57 3.59 9.71
N HIS A 105 -0.51 3.85 11.02
CA HIS A 105 -1.55 4.62 11.70
C HIS A 105 -1.69 6.05 11.14
N GLU A 106 -0.56 6.74 10.89
CA GLU A 106 -0.56 8.05 10.24
C GLU A 106 -1.21 8.02 8.84
N ASP A 107 -0.79 7.09 7.99
CA ASP A 107 -1.30 6.98 6.62
C ASP A 107 -2.81 6.66 6.62
N LEU A 108 -3.27 5.75 7.49
CA LEU A 108 -4.69 5.40 7.61
C LEU A 108 -5.53 6.56 8.17
N THR A 109 -4.99 7.33 9.11
CA THR A 109 -5.68 8.52 9.64
C THR A 109 -5.83 9.58 8.55
N SER A 110 -4.78 9.82 7.75
CA SER A 110 -4.87 10.74 6.61
C SER A 110 -5.90 10.31 5.56
N ILE A 111 -6.04 9.00 5.32
CA ILE A 111 -7.08 8.47 4.42
C ILE A 111 -8.47 8.71 5.01
N SER A 112 -8.65 8.43 6.30
CA SER A 112 -9.90 8.62 7.04
C SER A 112 -10.36 10.08 7.01
N ASP A 113 -9.48 11.03 7.28
CA ASP A 113 -9.81 12.46 7.27
C ASP A 113 -10.28 12.92 5.88
N ARG A 114 -9.59 12.49 4.81
CA ARG A 114 -9.99 12.83 3.43
C ARG A 114 -11.35 12.27 3.04
N LEU A 115 -11.70 11.07 3.50
CA LEU A 115 -12.99 10.48 3.20
C LEU A 115 -14.14 11.22 3.89
N ARG A 116 -13.88 11.96 4.97
CA ARG A 116 -14.89 12.77 5.66
C ARG A 116 -15.12 14.14 5.01
N ASP A 117 -14.13 14.65 4.28
CA ASP A 117 -14.22 15.94 3.59
C ASP A 117 -14.97 15.84 2.25
N GLU A 118 -15.24 14.63 1.75
CA GLU A 118 -15.95 14.37 0.49
C GLU A 118 -17.48 14.14 0.67
N ASP A 119 -17.98 14.10 1.91
CA ASP A 119 -19.41 13.96 2.29
C ASP A 119 -20.06 15.32 2.63
#